data_AF-A0A523FEV8-F1
#
_entry.id   AF-A0A523FEV8-F1
#
_cell.length_a   1.000
_cell.length_b   1.000
_cell.length_c   1.000
_cell.angle_alpha   90.00
_cell.angle_beta   90.00
_cell.angle_gamma   90.00
#
_symmetry.space_group_name_H-M   'P 1'
#
loop_
_entity.id
_entity.type
_entity.pdbx_description
1 polymer ?
#
loop_
_entity_poly.entity_id
_entity_poly.type
_entity_poly.pdbx_seq_one_letter_code
_entity_poly.pdbx_strand_id
1 'polypeptide(L)' 'MLFEKAGTPAVAIITDAFETTAKEMASLWGVPDYRFVQMPHPLGSLTDAQLDMRAEALVDKVARLLMSGRDAGRGEAR' A
#
# COMPACT_ATOMS: atom_id res chain seq x y z
N MET A 1 -7.49 3.57 1.68
CA MET A 1 -7.96 4.98 1.74
C MET A 1 -9.02 5.25 2.81
N LEU A 2 -9.98 4.35 3.08
CA LEU A 2 -11.01 4.61 4.11
C LEU A 2 -10.40 4.81 5.50
N PHE A 3 -9.44 3.96 5.88
CA PHE A 3 -8.72 4.07 7.16
C PHE A 3 -7.94 5.38 7.27
N GLU A 4 -7.27 5.77 6.18
CA GLU A 4 -6.44 6.97 6.09
C GLU A 4 -7.31 8.23 6.18
N LYS A 5 -8.49 8.23 5.53
CA LYS A 5 -9.50 9.29 5.71
C LYS A 5 -10.03 9.36 7.15
N ALA A 6 -10.02 8.25 7.88
CA ALA A 6 -10.38 8.19 9.30
C ALA A 6 -9.18 8.47 10.25
N GLY A 7 -8.05 8.95 9.72
CA GLY A 7 -6.85 9.27 10.51
C GLY A 7 -6.02 8.06 10.96
N THR A 8 -6.34 6.86 10.47
CA THR A 8 -5.58 5.64 10.74
C THR A 8 -4.60 5.35 9.58
N PRO A 9 -3.28 5.36 9.81
CA PRO A 9 -2.32 5.01 8.76
C PRO A 9 -2.57 3.59 8.24
N ALA A 10 -2.66 3.43 6.92
CA ALA A 10 -2.80 2.14 6.27
C ALA A 10 -2.00 2.11 4.95
N VAL A 11 -1.69 0.90 4.49
CA VAL A 11 -1.00 0.64 3.22
C VAL A 11 -1.73 -0.50 2.51
N ALA A 12 -2.11 -0.28 1.25
CA ALA A 12 -2.64 -1.35 0.42
C ALA A 12 -1.49 -2.19 -0.14
N ILE A 13 -1.65 -3.51 -0.12
CA ILE A 13 -0.78 -4.47 -0.81
C ILE A 13 -1.61 -5.09 -1.94
N ILE A 14 -1.10 -5.04 -3.16
CA ILE A 14 -1.75 -5.62 -4.35
C ILE A 14 -0.78 -6.57 -5.05
N THR A 15 -1.27 -7.39 -5.99
CA THR A 15 -0.36 -7.99 -6.97
C THR A 15 -0.09 -7.03 -8.13
N ASP A 16 1.05 -7.17 -8.80
CA ASP A 16 1.41 -6.42 -10.01
C ASP A 16 0.32 -6.40 -11.09
N ALA A 17 -0.43 -7.49 -11.25
CA ALA A 17 -1.59 -7.58 -12.14
C ALA A 17 -2.69 -6.52 -11.90
N PHE A 18 -2.74 -5.87 -10.73
CA PHE A 18 -3.74 -4.86 -10.37
C PHE A 18 -3.21 -3.42 -10.43
N GLU A 19 -2.00 -3.18 -10.91
CA GLU A 19 -1.39 -1.84 -10.89
C GLU A 19 -2.25 -0.78 -11.58
N THR A 20 -2.73 -1.06 -12.79
CA THR A 20 -3.56 -0.14 -13.57
C THR A 20 -4.86 0.18 -12.82
N THR A 21 -5.58 -0.84 -12.36
CA THR A 21 -6.82 -0.67 -11.61
C THR A 21 -6.60 0.11 -10.31
N ALA A 22 -5.51 -0.15 -9.58
CA ALA A 22 -5.20 0.57 -8.35
C ALA A 22 -4.96 2.07 -8.60
N LYS A 23 -4.23 2.42 -9.67
CA LYS A 23 -4.00 3.80 -10.09
C LYS A 23 -5.29 4.50 -10.54
N GLU A 24 -6.14 3.82 -11.30
CA GLU A 24 -7.43 4.35 -11.72
C GLU A 24 -8.36 4.62 -10.53
N MET A 25 -8.45 3.67 -9.59
CA MET A 25 -9.23 3.84 -8.37
C MET A 25 -8.70 4.99 -7.50
N ALA A 26 -7.38 5.13 -7.40
CA ALA A 26 -6.75 6.25 -6.70
C ALA A 26 -7.13 7.61 -7.31
N SER A 27 -7.09 7.72 -8.64
CA SER A 27 -7.54 8.92 -9.35
C SER A 27 -9.02 9.22 -9.10
N LEU A 28 -9.90 8.22 -9.25
CA LEU A 28 -11.35 8.36 -9.00
C LEU A 28 -11.67 8.81 -7.57
N TRP A 29 -10.82 8.45 -6.60
CA TRP A 29 -10.99 8.79 -5.19
C TRP A 29 -10.34 10.14 -4.82
N GLY A 30 -9.76 10.84 -5.79
CA GLY A 30 -9.12 12.15 -5.61
C GLY A 30 -7.72 12.11 -5.01
N VAL A 31 -7.04 10.95 -5.07
CA VAL A 31 -5.68 10.77 -4.53
C VAL A 31 -4.75 10.12 -5.56
N PRO A 32 -4.46 10.77 -6.69
CA PRO A 32 -3.71 10.17 -7.81
C PRO A 32 -2.30 9.68 -7.40
N ASP A 33 -1.71 10.26 -6.37
CA ASP A 33 -0.40 9.88 -5.83
C ASP A 33 -0.47 8.83 -4.71
N TYR A 34 -1.60 8.11 -4.60
CA TYR A 34 -1.76 7.07 -3.60
C TYR A 34 -0.73 5.95 -3.78
N ARG A 35 0.05 5.71 -2.71
CA ARG A 35 1.13 4.72 -2.70
C ARG A 35 0.62 3.37 -2.18
N PHE A 36 0.99 2.30 -2.87
CA PHE A 36 0.71 0.92 -2.49
C PHE A 36 1.95 0.05 -2.70
N VAL A 37 1.98 -1.12 -2.06
CA VAL A 37 3.04 -2.12 -2.24
C VAL A 37 2.55 -3.18 -3.22
N GLN A 38 3.45 -3.64 -4.08
CA GLN A 38 3.16 -4.69 -5.06
C GLN A 38 3.90 -5.99 -4.73
N MET A 39 3.23 -7.10 -4.98
CA MET A 39 3.76 -8.46 -4.96
C MET A 39 3.60 -9.12 -6.35
N PRO A 40 4.50 -10.01 -6.80
CA PRO A 40 4.32 -10.70 -8.07
C PRO A 40 3.10 -11.62 -8.10
N HIS A 41 2.32 -11.57 -9.19
CA HIS A 41 1.30 -12.57 -9.52
C HIS A 41 1.93 -13.86 -10.09
N PRO A 42 1.30 -15.04 -9.96
CA PRO A 42 0.11 -15.38 -9.16
C PRO A 42 0.44 -15.71 -7.70
N LEU A 43 -0.57 -15.60 -6.84
CA LEU A 43 -0.51 -16.07 -5.44
C LEU A 43 -1.12 -17.45 -5.26
N GLY A 44 -2.16 -17.78 -6.03
CA GLY A 44 -2.95 -19.01 -5.84
C GLY A 44 -2.18 -20.31 -6.09
N SER A 45 -0.98 -20.25 -6.68
CA SER A 45 -0.12 -21.42 -6.91
C SER A 45 1.00 -21.55 -5.87
N LEU A 46 1.09 -20.65 -4.89
CA LEU A 46 2.15 -20.65 -3.90
C LEU A 46 1.78 -21.53 -2.72
N THR A 47 2.80 -22.15 -2.11
CA THR A 47 2.66 -22.76 -0.79
C THR A 47 2.66 -21.68 0.28
N ASP A 48 2.18 -22.02 1.48
CA ASP A 48 2.20 -21.12 2.64
C ASP A 48 3.62 -20.60 2.92
N ALA A 49 4.63 -21.48 2.89
CA ALA A 49 6.02 -21.08 3.08
C ALA A 49 6.51 -20.07 2.02
N GLN A 50 6.08 -20.23 0.76
CA GLN A 50 6.41 -19.27 -0.30
C GLN A 50 5.67 -17.94 -0.13
N LEU A 51 4.44 -17.96 0.39
CA LEU A 51 3.69 -16.76 0.74
C LEU A 51 4.36 -16.02 1.90
N ASP A 52 4.76 -16.74 2.95
CA ASP A 52 5.46 -16.16 4.11
C ASP A 52 6.78 -15.49 3.70
N MET A 53 7.59 -16.17 2.88
CA MET A 53 8.83 -15.58 2.35
C MET A 53 8.58 -14.30 1.55
N ARG A 54 7.50 -14.25 0.77
CA ARG A 54 7.14 -13.04 0.01
C ARG A 54 6.64 -11.94 0.93
N ALA A 55 5.81 -12.27 1.91
CA ALA A 55 5.31 -11.32 2.90
C ALA A 55 6.46 -10.67 3.68
N GLU A 56 7.41 -11.47 4.14
CA GLU A 56 8.61 -11.01 4.85
C GLU A 56 9.40 -9.98 4.02
N ALA A 57 9.57 -10.23 2.73
CA ALA A 57 10.27 -9.32 1.81
C ALA A 57 9.56 -7.96 1.60
N LEU A 58 8.29 -7.83 2.00
CA LEU A 58 7.52 -6.58 1.87
C LEU A 58 7.50 -5.76 3.17
N VAL A 59 7.85 -6.34 4.33
CA VAL A 59 7.73 -5.71 5.65
C VAL A 59 8.38 -4.33 5.67
N ASP A 60 9.62 -4.24 5.20
CA ASP A 60 10.39 -2.99 5.14
C ASP A 60 9.72 -1.91 4.29
N LYS A 61 9.12 -2.29 3.16
CA LYS A 61 8.43 -1.35 2.26
C LYS A 61 7.14 -0.84 2.91
N VAL A 62 6.38 -1.75 3.52
CA VAL A 62 5.14 -1.43 4.24
C VAL A 62 5.44 -0.51 5.42
N ALA A 63 6.45 -0.84 6.24
CA ALA A 63 6.86 -0.03 7.38
C ALA A 63 7.26 1.39 6.97
N ARG A 64 8.09 1.53 5.92
CA ARG A 64 8.49 2.85 5.39
C ARG A 64 7.29 3.68 4.94
N LEU A 65 6.33 3.08 4.23
CA LEU A 65 5.14 3.79 3.77
C LEU A 65 4.25 4.23 4.95
N LEU A 66 3.97 3.35 5.90
CA LEU A 66 3.21 3.67 7.12
C LEU A 66 3.87 4.80 7.94
N MET A 67 5.21 4.80 8.01
CA MET A 67 5.95 5.81 8.77
C MET A 67 6.03 7.14 8.03
N SER A 68 6.11 7.15 6.70
CA SER A 68 6.24 8.38 5.89
C SER A 68 5.01 9.31 5.96
N GLY A 69 3.84 8.80 6.38
CA GLY A 69 2.65 9.63 6.62
C GLY A 69 2.73 10.50 7.88
N ARG A 70 3.65 10.23 8.82
CA ARG A 70 3.82 11.01 10.06
C ARG A 70 4.38 12.41 9.83
N ASP A 71 5.06 12.65 8.70
CA ASP A 71 5.69 13.95 8.41
C ASP A 71 4.74 14.92 7.71
N ALA A 72 3.70 14.43 7.03
CA ALA A 72 2.72 15.26 6.32
C ALA A 72 1.73 15.99 7.26
N GLY A 73 1.54 15.51 8.49
CA GLY A 73 0.62 16.10 9.48
C GLY A 73 1.18 17.28 10.30
N ARG A 74 2.45 17.67 10.11
CA ARG A 74 3.09 18.75 10.89
C ARG A 74 3.15 20.10 10.15
N GLY A 75 2.64 20.16 8.93
CA GLY A 75 2.71 21.34 8.05
C GLY A 75 1.47 22.25 8.01
N GLU A 76 0.32 21.81 8.51
CA GLU A 76 -0.95 22.56 8.39
C GLU A 76 -1.45 23.09 9.73
N ALA A 77 -0.56 23.82 10.42
CA ALA A 77 -0.94 24.70 11.52
C ALA A 77 -0.11 25.99 11.40
N ARG A 78 -0.51 26.86 10.47
CA ARG A 78 -0.28 28.32 10.51
C ARG A 78 -1.09 29.03 9.43
#